data_AF-A0A1W4WHD1-F1
#
_entry.id   AF-A0A1W4WHD1-F1
#
_cell.length_a   1.000
_cell.length_b   1.000
_cell.length_c   1.000
_cell.angle_alpha   90.00
_cell.angle_beta   90.00
_cell.angle_gamma   90.00
#
_symmetry.space_group_name_H-M   'P 1'
#
loop_
_entity.id
_entity.type
_entity.pdbx_description
1 polymer ?
#
loop_
_entity_poly.entity_id
_entity_poly.type
_entity_poly.pdbx_seq_one_letter_code
_entity_poly.pdbx_strand_id
1 'polypeptide(L)'
;MGKILSLAMKPIRDFNFESRAHKVISREKPAPAPKYKVDLLELERIQRDHPEIIEENLKKDEMLNKRLKNVFVDSYDPAKLQKQPQNPNRPLPTSRTPAGDFEYGFHEPREVPPGRVTLKNALQFINNHQLDPKNYTSTKIALQYNLPEETSTS
;
A
#
# COMPACT_ATOMS: atom_id res chain seq x y z
N MET A 1 -18.30 -34.00 24.97
CA MET A 1 -17.34 -35.09 25.22
C MET A 1 -15.88 -34.64 25.39
N GLY A 2 -15.37 -33.61 24.69
CA GLY A 2 -13.92 -33.31 24.68
C GLY A 2 -13.27 -32.71 25.95
N LYS A 3 -14.06 -32.16 26.89
CA LYS A 3 -13.51 -31.54 28.12
C LYS A 3 -13.01 -32.54 29.15
N ILE A 4 -13.59 -33.74 29.18
CA ILE A 4 -13.25 -34.78 30.17
C ILE A 4 -11.94 -35.48 29.73
N LEU A 5 -11.82 -35.78 28.43
CA LEU A 5 -10.59 -36.28 27.81
C LEU A 5 -9.42 -35.29 27.94
N SER A 6 -9.67 -33.99 27.72
CA SER A 6 -8.61 -32.99 27.83
C SER A 6 -8.12 -32.78 29.26
N LEU A 7 -8.97 -33.01 30.28
CA LEU A 7 -8.59 -32.98 31.69
C LEU A 7 -7.72 -34.19 32.06
N ALA A 8 -8.12 -35.40 31.62
CA ALA A 8 -7.38 -36.64 31.88
C ALA A 8 -5.99 -36.66 31.23
N MET A 9 -5.81 -35.97 30.09
CA MET A 9 -4.53 -35.88 29.38
C MET A 9 -3.59 -34.76 29.88
N LYS A 10 -4.04 -33.88 30.78
CA LYS A 10 -3.19 -32.81 31.37
C LYS A 10 -1.87 -33.30 31.97
N PRO A 11 -1.84 -34.29 32.88
CA PRO A 11 -0.59 -34.73 33.51
C PRO A 11 0.43 -35.29 32.51
N ILE A 12 -0.05 -35.89 31.42
CA ILE A 12 0.81 -36.43 30.35
C ILE A 12 1.45 -35.29 29.54
N ARG A 13 0.68 -34.24 29.21
CA ARG A 13 1.19 -33.07 28.48
C ARG A 13 2.12 -32.21 29.34
N ASP A 14 1.82 -32.10 30.63
CA ASP A 14 2.53 -31.21 31.56
C ASP A 14 3.73 -31.90 32.22
N PHE A 15 3.99 -33.16 31.86
CA PHE A 15 5.18 -33.88 32.28
C PHE A 15 6.45 -33.11 31.87
N ASN A 16 7.27 -32.82 32.88
CA ASN A 16 8.55 -32.11 32.73
C ASN A 16 8.44 -30.72 32.08
N PHE A 17 7.35 -29.99 32.37
CA PHE A 17 7.11 -28.64 31.86
C PHE A 17 8.25 -27.67 32.21
N GLU A 18 8.77 -27.74 33.44
CA GLU A 18 9.84 -26.87 33.94
C GLU A 18 11.14 -27.00 33.13
N SER A 19 11.64 -28.22 32.92
CA SER A 19 12.86 -28.41 32.11
C SER A 19 12.66 -27.99 30.65
N ARG A 20 11.45 -28.18 30.09
CA ARG A 20 11.13 -27.69 28.73
C ARG A 20 11.09 -26.17 28.68
N ALA A 21 10.52 -25.52 29.68
CA ALA A 21 10.48 -24.07 29.79
C ALA A 21 11.91 -23.51 29.91
N HIS A 22 12.73 -24.06 30.80
CA HIS A 22 14.14 -23.66 30.93
C HIS A 22 14.94 -23.87 29.65
N LYS A 23 14.71 -24.98 28.93
CA LYS A 23 15.34 -25.24 27.62
C LYS A 23 14.93 -24.25 26.54
N VAL A 24 13.75 -23.64 26.64
CA VAL A 24 13.29 -22.61 25.68
C VAL A 24 13.80 -21.23 26.09
N ILE A 25 13.80 -20.92 27.38
CA ILE A 25 14.29 -19.65 27.93
C ILE A 25 15.81 -19.53 27.76
N SER A 26 16.56 -20.64 27.86
CA SER A 26 18.01 -20.66 27.69
C SER A 26 18.47 -20.59 26.24
N ARG A 27 17.55 -20.74 25.27
CA ARG A 27 17.89 -20.51 23.87
C ARG A 27 18.11 -19.03 23.63
N GLU A 28 19.06 -18.73 22.77
CA GLU A 28 19.20 -17.38 22.24
C GLU A 28 17.89 -16.95 21.56
N LYS A 29 17.55 -15.67 21.72
CA LYS A 29 16.36 -15.11 21.08
C LYS A 29 16.52 -15.27 19.56
N PRO A 30 15.47 -15.71 18.84
CA PRO A 30 15.55 -15.84 17.40
C PRO A 30 15.91 -14.50 16.77
N ALA A 31 16.67 -14.53 15.68
CA ALA A 31 16.98 -13.33 14.92
C ALA A 31 15.68 -12.65 14.49
N PRO A 32 15.54 -11.33 14.68
CA PRO A 32 14.37 -10.61 14.22
C PRO A 32 14.24 -10.72 12.69
N ALA A 33 13.02 -10.66 12.20
CA ALA A 33 12.76 -10.66 10.77
C ALA A 33 13.52 -9.50 10.08
N PRO A 34 14.03 -9.72 8.85
CA PRO A 34 14.69 -8.65 8.10
C PRO A 34 13.69 -7.52 7.83
N LYS A 35 14.14 -6.28 8.04
CA LYS A 35 13.36 -5.08 7.75
C LYS A 35 13.54 -4.64 6.30
N TYR A 36 12.57 -3.92 5.76
CA TYR A 36 12.66 -3.37 4.41
C TYR A 36 13.67 -2.22 4.35
N LYS A 37 14.28 -1.98 3.18
CA LYS A 37 15.36 -1.00 3.01
C LYS A 37 14.95 0.42 3.39
N VAL A 38 13.71 0.80 3.11
CA VAL A 38 13.19 2.15 3.44
C VAL A 38 13.09 2.32 4.96
N ASP A 39 12.56 1.33 5.66
CA ASP A 39 12.43 1.34 7.13
C ASP A 39 13.79 1.46 7.82
N LEU A 40 14.84 0.84 7.25
CA LEU A 40 16.20 0.96 7.78
C LEU A 40 16.74 2.39 7.65
N LEU A 41 16.54 3.04 6.50
CA LEU A 41 16.96 4.42 6.27
C LEU A 41 16.21 5.38 7.20
N GLU A 42 14.92 5.13 7.44
CA GLU A 42 14.12 5.94 8.34
C GLU A 42 14.55 5.77 9.80
N LEU A 43 14.82 4.54 10.24
CA LEU A 43 15.39 4.28 11.57
C LEU A 43 16.74 4.98 11.77
N GLU A 44 17.62 4.95 10.76
CA GLU A 44 18.90 5.67 10.82
C GLU A 44 18.72 7.18 10.91
N ARG A 45 17.73 7.76 10.22
CA ARG A 45 17.41 9.19 10.32
C ARG A 45 16.94 9.53 11.73
N ILE A 46 15.96 8.78 12.25
CA ILE A 46 15.44 8.97 13.62
C ILE A 46 16.57 8.83 14.64
N GLN A 47 17.47 7.87 14.46
CA GLN A 47 18.60 7.68 15.37
C GLN A 47 19.61 8.84 15.35
N ARG A 48 19.82 9.50 14.19
CA ARG A 48 20.70 10.68 14.08
C ARG A 48 20.03 11.94 14.62
N ASP A 49 18.78 12.18 14.23
CA ASP A 49 18.10 13.45 14.45
C ASP A 49 17.41 13.50 15.82
N HIS A 50 16.91 12.36 16.32
CA HIS A 50 16.11 12.27 17.54
C HIS A 50 16.41 10.99 18.35
N PRO A 51 17.63 10.85 18.92
CA PRO A 51 18.00 9.69 19.74
C PRO A 51 17.11 9.51 20.98
N GLU A 52 16.58 10.61 21.52
CA GLU A 52 15.67 10.65 22.68
C GLU A 52 14.44 9.77 22.48
N ILE A 53 13.85 9.77 21.26
CA ILE A 53 12.66 8.97 20.93
C ILE A 53 12.95 7.48 21.07
N ILE A 54 14.14 7.04 20.68
CA ILE A 54 14.54 5.63 20.77
C ILE A 54 14.73 5.23 22.24
N GLU A 55 15.36 6.10 23.04
CA GLU A 55 15.54 5.87 24.47
C GLU A 55 14.22 5.83 25.23
N GLU A 56 13.28 6.71 24.90
CA GLU A 56 11.93 6.70 25.46
C GLU A 56 11.17 5.43 25.08
N ASN A 57 11.29 4.96 23.83
CA ASN A 57 10.64 3.74 23.37
C ASN A 57 11.16 2.48 24.09
N LEU A 58 12.44 2.46 24.47
CA LEU A 58 13.06 1.39 25.25
C LEU A 58 12.60 1.39 26.72
N LYS A 59 12.13 2.54 27.22
CA LYS A 59 11.63 2.69 28.59
C LYS A 59 10.13 2.42 28.63
N LYS A 60 9.66 1.87 29.75
CA LYS A 60 8.23 1.64 29.97
C LYS A 60 7.56 2.93 30.43
N ASP A 61 6.60 3.43 29.66
CA ASP A 61 5.74 4.55 30.06
C ASP A 61 4.57 4.04 30.93
N GLU A 62 4.59 4.38 32.22
CA GLU A 62 3.54 3.99 33.17
C GLU A 62 2.21 4.71 32.94
N MET A 63 2.23 5.94 32.41
CA MET A 63 1.02 6.71 32.12
C MET A 63 0.27 6.10 30.94
N LEU A 64 0.99 5.79 29.85
CA LEU A 64 0.43 5.12 28.68
C LEU A 64 -0.10 3.73 29.05
N ASN A 65 0.67 2.95 29.82
CA ASN A 65 0.25 1.63 30.29
C ASN A 65 -1.07 1.69 31.08
N LYS A 66 -1.23 2.68 31.96
CA LYS A 66 -2.49 2.88 32.71
C LYS A 66 -3.66 3.22 31.79
N ARG A 67 -3.44 4.05 30.76
CA ARG A 67 -4.48 4.39 29.76
C ARG A 67 -4.91 3.18 28.94
N LEU A 68 -3.95 2.39 28.45
CA LEU A 68 -4.23 1.19 27.64
C LEU A 68 -5.03 0.13 28.40
N LYS A 69 -4.86 0.03 29.72
CA LYS A 69 -5.71 -0.85 30.57
C LYS A 69 -7.17 -0.40 30.62
N ASN A 70 -7.43 0.89 30.45
CA ASN A 70 -8.78 1.46 30.56
C ASN A 70 -9.50 1.51 29.19
N VAL A 71 -8.76 1.52 28.08
CA VAL A 71 -9.32 1.55 26.73
C VAL A 71 -9.51 0.11 26.25
N PHE A 72 -10.75 -0.38 26.27
CA PHE A 72 -11.14 -1.60 25.59
C PHE A 72 -11.98 -1.22 24.36
N VAL A 73 -11.74 -1.92 23.25
CA VAL A 73 -12.51 -1.76 22.01
C VAL A 73 -13.40 -2.99 21.88
N ASP A 74 -14.70 -2.79 22.09
CA ASP A 74 -15.70 -3.80 21.74
C ASP A 74 -15.94 -3.73 20.23
N SER A 75 -15.21 -4.54 19.47
CA SER A 75 -15.48 -4.70 18.03
C SER A 75 -16.71 -5.60 17.87
N TYR A 76 -17.85 -5.01 17.54
CA TYR A 76 -18.97 -5.76 17.01
C TYR A 76 -18.64 -6.09 15.56
N ASP A 77 -18.28 -7.34 15.28
CA ASP A 77 -18.18 -7.83 13.91
C ASP A 77 -19.55 -7.64 13.26
N PRO A 78 -19.70 -6.76 12.24
CA PRO A 78 -20.94 -6.72 11.49
C PRO A 78 -21.13 -8.11 10.89
N ALA A 79 -22.30 -8.71 11.15
CA ALA A 79 -22.64 -10.05 10.69
C ALA A 79 -22.17 -10.24 9.25
N LYS A 80 -21.37 -11.30 9.02
CA LYS A 80 -20.76 -11.73 7.74
C LYS A 80 -21.30 -10.93 6.57
N LEU A 81 -20.47 -10.01 6.03
CA LEU A 81 -20.72 -9.26 4.80
C LEU A 81 -21.56 -10.11 3.85
N GLN A 82 -22.86 -9.83 3.77
CA GLN A 82 -23.73 -10.50 2.81
C GLN A 82 -23.05 -10.28 1.46
N LYS A 83 -22.75 -11.38 0.73
CA LYS A 83 -22.15 -11.28 -0.60
C LYS A 83 -23.01 -10.30 -1.38
N GLN A 84 -22.48 -9.11 -1.65
CA GLN A 84 -23.20 -8.12 -2.42
C GLN A 84 -23.58 -8.79 -3.75
N PRO A 85 -24.85 -8.70 -4.18
CA PRO A 85 -25.26 -9.29 -5.45
C PRO A 85 -24.36 -8.70 -6.54
N GLN A 86 -23.78 -9.58 -7.35
CA GLN A 86 -22.90 -9.12 -8.43
C GLN A 86 -23.68 -8.20 -9.35
N ASN A 87 -23.18 -6.98 -9.53
CA ASN A 87 -23.81 -6.00 -10.39
C ASN A 87 -23.70 -6.48 -11.86
N PRO A 88 -24.81 -6.76 -12.57
CA PRO A 88 -24.75 -7.23 -13.95
C PRO A 88 -24.11 -6.21 -14.89
N ASN A 89 -24.12 -4.91 -14.55
CA ASN A 89 -23.45 -3.86 -15.31
C ASN A 89 -21.93 -3.79 -15.05
N ARG A 90 -21.41 -4.56 -14.09
CA ARG A 90 -19.98 -4.59 -13.74
C ARG A 90 -19.56 -6.01 -13.33
N PRO A 91 -19.53 -6.96 -14.27
CA PRO A 91 -19.11 -8.33 -13.99
C PRO A 91 -17.63 -8.37 -13.58
N LEU A 92 -17.27 -9.35 -12.74
CA LEU A 92 -15.87 -9.59 -12.44
C LEU A 92 -15.11 -10.00 -13.71
N PRO A 93 -13.86 -9.53 -13.88
CA PRO A 93 -13.04 -9.95 -15.00
C PRO A 93 -12.83 -11.47 -14.97
N THR A 94 -13.26 -12.15 -16.03
CA THR A 94 -13.13 -13.61 -16.18
C THR A 94 -11.79 -13.99 -16.82
N SER A 95 -11.22 -13.09 -17.63
CA SER A 95 -9.91 -13.31 -18.25
C SER A 95 -8.79 -13.12 -17.23
N ARG A 96 -7.80 -14.02 -17.28
CA ARG A 96 -6.53 -13.92 -16.53
C ARG A 96 -5.37 -13.44 -17.41
N THR A 97 -5.63 -13.12 -18.67
CA THR A 97 -4.60 -12.57 -19.55
C THR A 97 -4.22 -11.18 -19.07
N PRO A 98 -2.92 -10.85 -18.98
CA PRO A 98 -2.53 -9.46 -18.76
C PRO A 98 -3.10 -8.60 -19.89
N ALA A 99 -3.48 -7.36 -19.56
CA ALA A 99 -3.75 -6.38 -20.60
C ALA A 99 -2.49 -6.27 -21.48
N GLY A 100 -2.68 -6.21 -22.81
CA GLY A 100 -1.55 -6.05 -23.72
C GLY A 100 -0.77 -4.77 -23.43
N ASP A 101 0.48 -4.73 -23.89
CA ASP A 101 1.33 -3.56 -23.69
C ASP A 101 0.68 -2.32 -24.32
N PHE A 102 0.74 -1.20 -23.59
CA PHE A 102 0.24 0.08 -24.08
C PHE A 102 1.25 0.72 -25.04
N GLU A 103 0.76 1.47 -26.04
CA GLU A 103 1.57 2.09 -27.10
C GLU A 103 2.78 2.89 -26.57
N TYR A 104 2.60 3.56 -25.43
CA TYR A 104 3.64 4.36 -24.77
C TYR A 104 4.03 3.83 -23.38
N GLY A 105 3.72 2.57 -23.06
CA GLY A 105 4.02 1.95 -21.77
C GLY A 105 3.13 2.42 -20.60
N PHE A 106 2.10 3.23 -20.86
CA PHE A 106 1.07 3.60 -19.89
C PHE A 106 -0.32 3.63 -20.53
N HIS A 107 -1.35 3.40 -19.72
CA HIS A 107 -2.74 3.44 -20.14
C HIS A 107 -3.19 4.89 -20.37
N GLU A 108 -3.53 5.25 -21.61
CA GLU A 108 -4.07 6.58 -21.90
C GLU A 108 -5.47 6.78 -21.28
N PRO A 109 -5.79 7.98 -20.78
CA PRO A 109 -7.13 8.27 -20.26
C PRO A 109 -8.17 8.22 -21.38
N ARG A 110 -9.35 7.66 -21.08
CA ARG A 110 -10.46 7.58 -22.05
C ARG A 110 -11.11 8.94 -22.32
N GLU A 111 -11.14 9.80 -21.31
CA GLU A 111 -11.68 11.15 -21.38
C GLU A 111 -10.59 12.12 -20.95
N VAL A 112 -10.34 13.14 -21.78
CA VAL A 112 -9.32 14.15 -21.53
C VAL A 112 -10.05 15.42 -21.10
N PRO A 113 -9.73 16.00 -19.93
CA PRO A 113 -10.33 17.26 -19.51
C PRO A 113 -9.88 18.40 -20.44
N PRO A 114 -10.71 19.45 -20.60
CA PRO A 114 -10.34 20.60 -21.42
C PRO A 114 -9.05 21.26 -20.90
N GLY A 115 -8.20 21.72 -21.81
CA GLY A 115 -6.89 22.30 -21.47
C GLY A 115 -5.82 21.28 -21.10
N ARG A 116 -6.06 19.98 -21.33
CA ARG A 116 -5.04 18.93 -21.24
C ARG A 116 -4.99 18.11 -22.51
N VAL A 117 -3.87 17.42 -22.71
CA VAL A 117 -3.66 16.53 -23.86
C VAL A 117 -2.97 15.24 -23.44
N THR A 118 -3.21 14.19 -24.21
CA THR A 118 -2.49 12.92 -24.08
C THR A 118 -1.11 13.02 -24.74
N LEU A 119 -0.23 12.09 -24.38
CA LEU A 119 1.10 12.02 -25.00
C LEU A 119 1.01 11.76 -26.50
N LYS A 120 0.08 10.89 -26.93
CA LYS A 120 -0.20 10.65 -28.34
C LYS A 120 -0.45 11.94 -29.11
N ASN A 121 -1.34 12.78 -28.58
CA ASN A 121 -1.70 14.04 -29.20
C ASN A 121 -0.50 15.00 -29.22
N ALA A 122 0.26 15.08 -28.12
CA ALA A 122 1.46 15.92 -28.07
C ALA A 122 2.50 15.52 -29.13
N LEU A 123 2.77 14.22 -29.29
CA LEU A 123 3.66 13.71 -30.33
C LEU A 123 3.15 14.01 -31.74
N GLN A 124 1.83 13.90 -31.95
CA GLN A 124 1.19 14.25 -33.21
C GLN A 124 1.33 15.74 -33.53
N PHE A 125 1.23 16.63 -32.55
CA PHE A 125 1.42 18.08 -32.75
C PHE A 125 2.82 18.41 -33.24
N ILE A 126 3.83 17.81 -32.60
CA ILE A 126 5.24 18.00 -32.96
C ILE A 126 5.46 17.53 -34.40
N ASN A 127 4.94 16.34 -34.74
CA ASN A 127 5.08 15.79 -36.09
C ASN A 127 4.41 16.68 -37.14
N ASN A 128 3.17 17.09 -36.91
CA ASN A 128 2.42 17.93 -37.83
C ASN A 128 3.05 19.32 -38.02
N HIS A 129 3.52 19.95 -36.94
CA HIS A 129 4.23 21.23 -37.01
C HIS A 129 5.56 21.09 -37.77
N GLN A 130 6.27 19.97 -37.63
CA GLN A 130 7.50 19.72 -38.40
C GLN A 130 7.22 19.56 -39.90
N LEU A 131 6.14 18.86 -40.27
CA LEU A 131 5.78 18.62 -41.67
C LEU A 131 5.25 19.89 -42.36
N ASP A 132 4.39 20.65 -41.68
CA ASP A 132 3.80 21.87 -42.21
C ASP A 132 3.62 22.95 -41.12
N PRO A 133 4.68 23.75 -40.86
CA PRO A 133 4.64 24.81 -39.85
C PRO A 133 3.61 25.92 -40.14
N LYS A 134 3.23 26.12 -41.42
CA LYS A 134 2.30 27.19 -41.81
C LYS A 134 0.85 26.81 -41.48
N ASN A 135 0.51 25.54 -41.68
CA ASN A 135 -0.82 25.05 -41.38
C ASN A 135 -1.00 24.70 -39.92
N TYR A 136 0.01 24.12 -39.27
CA TYR A 136 -0.04 23.67 -37.88
C TYR A 136 0.73 24.58 -36.93
N THR A 137 0.37 25.85 -36.86
CA THR A 137 0.97 26.81 -35.92
C THR A 137 0.52 26.53 -34.46
N SER A 138 1.37 26.84 -33.48
CA SER A 138 1.08 26.71 -32.04
C SER A 138 -0.28 27.30 -31.64
N THR A 139 -0.63 28.47 -32.17
CA THR A 139 -1.90 29.15 -31.92
C THR A 139 -3.12 28.35 -32.39
N LYS A 140 -3.02 27.70 -33.56
CA LYS A 140 -4.10 26.86 -34.11
C LYS A 140 -4.28 25.58 -33.30
N ILE A 141 -3.18 24.96 -32.88
CA ILE A 141 -3.19 23.76 -32.05
C ILE A 141 -3.79 24.08 -30.67
N ALA A 142 -3.39 25.20 -30.07
CA ALA A 142 -3.92 25.65 -28.79
C ALA A 142 -5.43 25.90 -28.85
N LEU A 143 -5.91 26.57 -29.92
CA LEU A 143 -7.33 26.82 -30.13
C LEU A 143 -8.13 25.52 -30.33
N GLN A 144 -7.61 24.57 -31.10
CA GLN A 144 -8.31 23.30 -31.37
C GLN A 144 -8.49 22.42 -30.12
N TYR A 145 -7.51 22.44 -29.21
CA TYR A 145 -7.51 21.60 -28.00
C TYR A 145 -7.78 22.37 -26.70
N ASN A 146 -8.22 23.63 -26.81
CA ASN A 146 -8.45 24.55 -25.69
C ASN A 146 -7.25 24.63 -24.71
N LEU A 147 -6.02 24.61 -25.24
CA LEU A 147 -4.80 24.68 -24.44
C LEU A 147 -4.42 26.13 -24.16
N PRO A 148 -3.77 26.41 -23.01
CA PRO A 148 -3.21 27.73 -22.75
C PRO A 148 -2.04 28.00 -23.70
N GLU A 149 -2.01 29.21 -24.28
CA GLU A 149 -1.02 29.60 -25.29
C GLU A 149 0.43 29.44 -24.80
N GLU A 150 0.69 29.72 -23.52
CA GLU A 150 2.01 29.60 -22.89
C GLU A 150 2.60 28.19 -22.94
N THR A 151 1.75 27.17 -23.02
CA THR A 151 2.20 25.76 -23.10
C THR A 151 2.44 25.29 -24.54
N SER A 152 2.03 26.09 -25.53
CA SER A 152 2.07 25.73 -26.96
C SER A 152 3.23 26.36 -27.73
N THR A 153 3.92 27.33 -27.12
CA THR A 153 5.14 27.93 -27.68
C THR A 153 6.32 26.98 -27.47
N SER A 154 6.70 26.24 -28.51
CA SER A 154 7.97 25.53 -28.63
C SER A 154 8.86 26.21 -29.66
#